data_AF-A0A7C2A8M0-F1
#
_entry.id   AF-A0A7C2A8M0-F1
#
_cell.length_a   1.000
_cell.length_b   1.000
_cell.length_c   1.000
_cell.angle_alpha   90.00
_cell.angle_beta   90.00
_cell.angle_gamma   90.00
#
_symmetry.space_group_name_H-M   'P 1'
#
loop_
_entity.id
_entity.type
_entity.pdbx_description
1 polymer ?
#
loop_
_entity_poly.entity_id
_entity_poly.type
_entity_poly.pdbx_seq_one_letter_code
_entity_poly.pdbx_strand_id
1 'polypeptide(L)'
;MNLKLIIAVVVALLLGLLYFSASQPTSGPQPMLAVALGGADQIALVNPASGKLVKIDVGSVTHGVGVLPNGRKAYAASRSSDEVSVIDLSQRKVIKRINVGGRSHHIAVSPDGRWVYVTVDSNNTVAVIDTSTDVLTTTIPVAAGPTYTVFAPDGSQAYVSSKKAGIISVIDTAQMKVIKKITAGKQPDHLALTPDGRTLYVTNRGSNDVSAIDTRSDQVVATIPVGKGPHGIAVVKRQGRLLVAVGNLAETSLSLIDAATNRVIKTIDLGTNPMHLTASPNRNYLYIGSVPTKQLLVYDVERGRVVKRIDLGEKVQPHQIAVVGKPTMGGSEAVQARSGSYRNIDAKQLRAMMQDKAFLLINVHIPYAGELPQTDLFIPFNKIEQNLAQLPKDKSAKIVVYCRSGRMSAIAAQTLVKLGYTNVWNLKQGMRGWQQAGYPLLDKSRGAAK
;
A
#
# COMPACT_ATOMS: atom_id res chain seq x y z
N MET A 1 49.30 12.57 31.51
CA MET A 1 48.07 12.20 30.76
C MET A 1 47.05 11.69 31.76
N ASN A 2 45.91 12.37 31.91
CA ASN A 2 45.07 12.28 33.12
C ASN A 2 44.14 11.05 33.08
N LEU A 3 44.18 10.20 34.12
CA LEU A 3 43.47 8.91 34.18
C LEU A 3 41.94 9.04 34.00
N LYS A 4 41.38 10.19 34.39
CA LYS A 4 39.95 10.52 34.16
C LYS A 4 39.59 10.70 32.68
N LEU A 5 40.53 11.14 31.85
CA LEU A 5 40.31 11.31 30.40
C LEU A 5 40.36 9.96 29.67
N ILE A 6 41.17 9.02 30.16
CA ILE A 6 41.24 7.65 29.60
C ILE A 6 39.95 6.88 29.92
N ILE A 7 39.43 6.99 31.15
CA ILE A 7 38.16 6.33 31.53
C ILE A 7 36.98 6.94 30.76
N ALA A 8 36.95 8.26 30.54
CA ALA A 8 35.89 8.90 29.75
C ALA A 8 35.90 8.46 28.27
N VAL A 9 37.09 8.31 27.68
CA VAL A 9 37.25 7.85 26.29
C VAL A 9 36.93 6.35 26.15
N VAL A 10 37.31 5.52 27.12
CA VAL A 10 37.01 4.07 27.12
C VAL A 10 35.52 3.79 27.40
N VAL A 11 34.87 4.56 28.27
CA VAL A 11 33.41 4.46 28.51
C VAL A 11 32.61 5.00 27.32
N ALA A 12 33.08 6.05 26.63
CA ALA A 12 32.46 6.51 25.38
C ALA A 12 32.66 5.52 24.21
N LEU A 13 33.80 4.83 24.15
CA LEU A 13 34.03 3.75 23.17
C LEU A 13 33.20 2.50 23.48
N LEU A 14 33.04 2.12 24.75
CA LEU A 14 32.22 0.96 25.15
C LEU A 14 30.70 1.24 25.05
N LEU A 15 30.24 2.47 25.28
CA LEU A 15 28.85 2.87 25.01
C LEU A 15 28.57 3.09 23.52
N GLY A 16 29.59 3.45 22.73
CA GLY A 16 29.51 3.51 21.25
C GLY A 16 29.48 2.13 20.58
N LEU A 17 30.01 1.10 21.24
CA LEU A 17 30.01 -0.29 20.75
C LEU A 17 28.78 -1.12 21.16
N LEU A 18 27.93 -0.61 22.07
CA LEU A 18 26.64 -1.23 22.40
C LEU A 18 25.45 -0.71 21.56
N TYR A 19 25.68 0.25 20.66
CA TYR A 19 24.67 0.77 19.72
C TYR A 19 24.74 0.18 18.31
N PHE A 20 25.66 -0.76 18.06
CA PHE A 20 25.67 -1.61 16.87
C PHE A 20 25.36 -3.06 17.26
N SER A 21 24.21 -3.28 17.89
CA SER A 21 23.50 -4.52 17.60
C SER A 21 23.18 -4.47 16.12
N ALA A 22 23.86 -5.31 15.34
CA ALA A 22 23.53 -5.55 13.94
C ALA A 22 22.05 -5.92 13.89
N SER A 23 21.20 -4.94 13.60
CA SER A 23 19.78 -5.14 13.42
C SER A 23 19.63 -6.21 12.35
N GLN A 24 19.11 -7.37 12.77
CA GLN A 24 18.76 -8.47 11.89
C GLN A 24 17.98 -7.95 10.68
N PRO A 25 18.10 -8.61 9.51
CA PRO A 25 17.50 -8.11 8.28
C PRO A 25 16.02 -7.83 8.49
N THR A 26 15.60 -6.58 8.28
CA THR A 26 14.18 -6.23 8.09
C THR A 26 13.74 -6.68 6.70
N SER A 27 13.89 -7.98 6.41
CA SER A 27 13.47 -8.62 5.16
C SER A 27 12.04 -9.10 5.31
N GLY A 28 11.10 -8.16 5.33
CA GLY A 28 9.77 -8.48 4.82
C GLY A 28 9.89 -8.84 3.33
N PRO A 29 9.09 -9.78 2.80
CA PRO A 29 9.11 -10.10 1.38
C PRO A 29 8.81 -8.84 0.57
N GLN A 30 9.71 -8.46 -0.32
CA GLN A 30 9.45 -7.36 -1.24
C GLN A 30 8.43 -7.83 -2.28
N PRO A 31 7.30 -7.12 -2.48
CA PRO A 31 6.31 -7.51 -3.47
C PRO A 31 6.90 -7.44 -4.87
N MET A 32 6.29 -8.19 -5.79
CA MET A 32 6.51 -7.97 -7.21
C MET A 32 6.10 -6.53 -7.57
N LEU A 33 6.69 -5.98 -8.61
CA LEU A 33 6.37 -4.64 -9.11
C LEU A 33 5.96 -4.75 -10.58
N ALA A 34 5.01 -3.96 -11.02
CA ALA A 34 4.74 -3.71 -12.42
C ALA A 34 5.27 -2.31 -12.75
N VAL A 35 6.15 -2.22 -13.74
CA VAL A 35 6.76 -0.96 -14.17
C VAL A 35 6.33 -0.66 -15.59
N ALA A 36 5.74 0.51 -15.82
CA ALA A 36 5.49 1.03 -17.15
C ALA A 36 6.82 1.41 -17.81
N LEU A 37 7.13 0.78 -18.95
CA LEU A 37 8.36 1.01 -19.70
C LEU A 37 8.02 1.79 -20.98
N GLY A 38 7.99 3.11 -20.86
CA GLY A 38 7.82 4.01 -22.00
C GLY A 38 8.95 3.81 -23.02
N GLY A 39 8.67 4.04 -24.31
CA GLY A 39 9.64 3.88 -25.40
C GLY A 39 9.87 2.44 -25.89
N ALA A 40 9.38 1.44 -25.16
CA ALA A 40 9.49 0.02 -25.52
C ALA A 40 8.12 -0.69 -25.59
N ASP A 41 7.01 0.04 -25.51
CA ASP A 41 5.64 -0.48 -25.60
C ASP A 41 5.32 -1.66 -24.66
N GLN A 42 5.92 -1.62 -23.47
CA GLN A 42 5.98 -2.75 -22.53
C GLN A 42 5.61 -2.34 -21.11
N ILE A 43 5.20 -3.34 -20.33
CA ILE A 43 5.37 -3.33 -18.87
C ILE A 43 6.39 -4.39 -18.45
N ALA A 44 7.05 -4.19 -17.33
CA ALA A 44 7.90 -5.20 -16.69
C ALA A 44 7.35 -5.62 -15.33
N LEU A 45 7.26 -6.93 -15.11
CA LEU A 45 7.09 -7.53 -13.80
C LEU A 45 8.46 -7.75 -13.17
N VAL A 46 8.79 -6.99 -12.14
CA VAL A 46 10.11 -6.97 -11.49
C VAL A 46 9.99 -7.59 -10.10
N ASN A 47 10.85 -8.56 -9.78
CA ASN A 47 11.09 -9.00 -8.42
C ASN A 47 12.24 -8.16 -7.84
N PRO A 48 11.98 -7.19 -6.97
CA PRO A 48 13.03 -6.28 -6.50
C PRO A 48 14.04 -6.98 -5.57
N ALA A 49 13.67 -8.07 -4.90
CA ALA A 49 14.59 -8.84 -4.06
C ALA A 49 15.63 -9.60 -4.90
N SER A 50 15.19 -10.32 -5.93
CA SER A 50 16.11 -11.09 -6.81
C SER A 50 16.69 -10.24 -7.93
N GLY A 51 16.04 -9.14 -8.32
CA GLY A 51 16.40 -8.33 -9.48
C GLY A 51 15.93 -8.92 -10.81
N LYS A 52 15.29 -10.10 -10.79
CA LYS A 52 14.74 -10.73 -12.00
C LYS A 52 13.53 -9.96 -12.49
N LEU A 53 13.37 -9.85 -13.80
CA LEU A 53 12.20 -9.24 -14.42
C LEU A 53 11.70 -10.05 -15.61
N VAL A 54 10.42 -9.88 -15.92
CA VAL A 54 9.76 -10.41 -17.12
C VAL A 54 9.03 -9.26 -17.79
N LYS A 55 9.24 -9.09 -19.10
CA LYS A 55 8.56 -8.06 -19.90
C LYS A 55 7.29 -8.61 -20.54
N ILE A 56 6.30 -7.75 -20.69
CA ILE A 56 5.03 -8.03 -21.36
C ILE A 56 4.81 -6.93 -22.39
N ASP A 57 4.70 -7.31 -23.65
CA ASP A 57 4.37 -6.40 -24.73
C ASP A 57 2.90 -5.96 -24.61
N VAL A 58 2.70 -4.65 -24.56
CA VAL A 58 1.37 -4.02 -24.51
C VAL A 58 0.97 -3.51 -25.90
N GLY A 59 1.98 -3.21 -26.74
CA GLY A 59 1.80 -2.75 -28.11
C GLY A 59 1.46 -1.26 -28.21
N SER A 60 1.75 -0.47 -27.17
CA SER A 60 1.67 0.99 -27.22
C SER A 60 2.50 1.64 -26.11
N VAL A 61 2.85 2.92 -26.28
CA VAL A 61 3.76 3.65 -25.39
C VAL A 61 3.14 3.81 -24.01
N THR A 62 3.52 2.91 -23.10
CA THR A 62 2.89 2.81 -21.78
C THR A 62 3.53 3.82 -20.81
N HIS A 63 2.71 4.70 -20.25
CA HIS A 63 3.13 5.66 -19.20
C HIS A 63 2.61 5.26 -17.82
N GLY A 64 1.36 4.82 -17.77
CA GLY A 64 0.69 4.45 -16.53
C GLY A 64 0.51 2.96 -16.43
N VAL A 65 0.65 2.41 -15.22
CA VAL A 65 0.33 1.01 -14.93
C VAL A 65 -0.32 0.92 -13.56
N GLY A 66 -1.45 0.22 -13.48
CA GLY A 66 -2.13 -0.11 -12.23
C GLY A 66 -2.36 -1.60 -12.14
N VAL A 67 -2.18 -2.19 -10.96
CA VAL A 67 -2.36 -3.63 -10.74
C VAL A 67 -3.51 -3.82 -9.77
N LEU A 68 -4.44 -4.71 -10.11
CA LEU A 68 -5.54 -5.02 -9.21
C LEU A 68 -5.02 -5.59 -7.90
N PRO A 69 -5.73 -5.30 -6.79
CA PRO A 69 -5.49 -5.92 -5.50
C PRO A 69 -5.19 -7.41 -5.53
N ASN A 70 -6.03 -8.19 -6.21
CA ASN A 70 -5.84 -9.64 -6.28
C ASN A 70 -4.56 -10.09 -7.02
N GLY A 71 -3.83 -9.18 -7.67
CA GLY A 71 -2.61 -9.44 -8.43
C GLY A 71 -2.84 -10.20 -9.73
N ARG A 72 -4.09 -10.31 -10.20
CA ARG A 72 -4.44 -11.10 -11.40
C ARG A 72 -4.42 -10.28 -12.68
N LYS A 73 -4.92 -9.04 -12.63
CA LYS A 73 -4.96 -8.14 -13.78
C LYS A 73 -4.14 -6.89 -13.55
N ALA A 74 -3.56 -6.36 -14.62
CA ALA A 74 -3.04 -5.00 -14.69
C ALA A 74 -3.76 -4.21 -15.79
N TYR A 75 -3.75 -2.90 -15.65
CA TYR A 75 -4.21 -1.94 -16.64
C TYR A 75 -3.02 -1.07 -17.01
N ALA A 76 -2.86 -0.79 -18.30
CA ALA A 76 -1.76 0.02 -18.83
C ALA A 76 -2.33 1.18 -19.66
N ALA A 77 -1.97 2.41 -19.29
CA ALA A 77 -2.35 3.64 -19.98
C ALA A 77 -1.32 3.97 -21.05
N SER A 78 -1.81 4.33 -22.23
CA SER A 78 -1.01 4.68 -23.39
C SER A 78 -0.99 6.17 -23.65
N ARG A 79 0.20 6.69 -24.00
CA ARG A 79 0.40 8.09 -24.45
C ARG A 79 0.28 8.26 -25.95
N SER A 80 0.26 7.17 -26.71
CA SER A 80 0.18 7.15 -28.17
C SER A 80 -1.10 6.51 -28.69
N SER A 81 -2.02 6.14 -27.79
CA SER A 81 -3.31 5.54 -28.10
C SER A 81 -4.38 6.09 -27.16
N ASP A 82 -5.62 6.06 -27.62
CA ASP A 82 -6.82 6.41 -26.86
C ASP A 82 -7.33 5.24 -26.02
N GLU A 83 -6.57 4.14 -25.95
CA GLU A 83 -6.96 2.91 -25.28
C GLU A 83 -6.16 2.62 -24.01
N VAL A 84 -6.83 1.98 -23.05
CA VAL A 84 -6.24 1.32 -21.89
C VAL A 84 -6.19 -0.18 -22.14
N SER A 85 -5.00 -0.78 -22.01
CA SER A 85 -4.83 -2.23 -22.19
C SER A 85 -5.06 -2.96 -20.87
N VAL A 86 -5.90 -4.00 -20.91
CA VAL A 86 -6.12 -4.93 -19.79
C VAL A 86 -5.22 -6.15 -19.99
N ILE A 87 -4.44 -6.48 -18.97
CA ILE A 87 -3.38 -7.50 -19.03
C ILE A 87 -3.67 -8.59 -18.00
N ASP A 88 -3.72 -9.85 -18.42
CA ASP A 88 -3.71 -10.98 -17.49
C ASP A 88 -2.26 -11.26 -17.08
N LEU A 89 -1.96 -11.13 -15.79
CA LEU A 89 -0.59 -11.26 -15.28
C LEU A 89 -0.11 -12.72 -15.17
N SER A 90 -1.03 -13.69 -15.12
CA SER A 90 -0.70 -15.11 -15.12
C SER A 90 -0.34 -15.59 -16.52
N GLN A 91 -1.08 -15.12 -17.53
CA GLN A 91 -0.87 -15.43 -18.94
C GLN A 91 0.13 -14.49 -19.61
N ARG A 92 0.47 -13.38 -18.96
CA ARG A 92 1.41 -12.36 -19.43
C ARG A 92 1.03 -11.81 -20.81
N LYS A 93 -0.25 -11.52 -20.99
CA LYS A 93 -0.77 -11.06 -22.29
C LYS A 93 -1.87 -10.02 -22.11
N VAL A 94 -1.98 -9.13 -23.10
CA VAL A 94 -3.14 -8.24 -23.24
C VAL A 94 -4.36 -9.09 -23.59
N ILE A 95 -5.45 -8.93 -22.82
CA ILE A 95 -6.71 -9.67 -23.00
C ILE A 95 -7.86 -8.79 -23.47
N LYS A 96 -7.74 -7.47 -23.34
CA LYS A 96 -8.76 -6.49 -23.77
C LYS A 96 -8.13 -5.11 -23.95
N ARG A 97 -8.71 -4.29 -24.83
CA ARG A 97 -8.44 -2.85 -24.92
C ARG A 97 -9.73 -2.08 -24.72
N ILE A 98 -9.65 -0.98 -23.96
CA ILE A 98 -10.80 -0.15 -23.59
C ILE A 98 -10.51 1.25 -24.10
N ASN A 99 -11.31 1.73 -25.05
CA ASN A 99 -11.22 3.10 -25.54
C ASN A 99 -11.68 4.07 -24.45
N VAL A 100 -10.80 4.98 -24.03
CA VAL A 100 -11.06 6.04 -23.04
C VAL A 100 -11.18 7.43 -23.69
N GLY A 101 -11.14 7.48 -25.02
CA GLY A 101 -11.47 8.66 -25.84
C GLY A 101 -10.36 9.71 -25.95
N GLY A 102 -9.14 9.40 -25.52
CA GLY A 102 -8.03 10.35 -25.63
C GLY A 102 -6.74 9.86 -24.98
N ARG A 103 -5.72 10.73 -25.04
CA ARG A 103 -4.39 10.45 -24.51
C ARG A 103 -4.41 10.24 -23.00
N SER A 104 -4.21 9.00 -22.58
CA SER A 104 -4.14 8.60 -21.18
C SER A 104 -2.73 8.78 -20.59
N HIS A 105 -2.64 8.99 -19.27
CA HIS A 105 -1.36 9.23 -18.59
C HIS A 105 -1.13 8.31 -17.38
N HIS A 106 -1.85 8.53 -16.28
CA HIS A 106 -1.70 7.78 -15.03
C HIS A 106 -2.87 6.81 -14.79
N ILE A 107 -2.59 5.69 -14.13
CA ILE A 107 -3.61 4.72 -13.70
C ILE A 107 -3.61 4.61 -12.17
N ALA A 108 -4.77 4.77 -11.55
CA ALA A 108 -5.01 4.45 -10.14
C ALA A 108 -6.04 3.34 -10.02
N VAL A 109 -5.82 2.41 -9.10
CA VAL A 109 -6.80 1.36 -8.76
C VAL A 109 -7.38 1.65 -7.37
N SER A 110 -8.70 1.55 -7.23
CA SER A 110 -9.35 1.74 -5.93
C SER A 110 -8.90 0.67 -4.92
N PRO A 111 -8.90 0.97 -3.60
CA PRO A 111 -8.43 0.02 -2.58
C PRO A 111 -9.18 -1.33 -2.57
N ASP A 112 -10.48 -1.31 -2.89
CA ASP A 112 -11.33 -2.50 -3.03
C ASP A 112 -11.14 -3.21 -4.38
N GLY A 113 -10.42 -2.60 -5.31
CA GLY A 113 -10.14 -3.12 -6.64
C GLY A 113 -11.31 -3.04 -7.61
N ARG A 114 -12.41 -2.37 -7.26
CA ARG A 114 -13.62 -2.25 -8.10
C ARG A 114 -13.45 -1.27 -9.27
N TRP A 115 -12.66 -0.23 -9.07
CA TRP A 115 -12.53 0.87 -10.02
C TRP A 115 -11.08 1.07 -10.45
N VAL A 116 -10.92 1.37 -11.72
CA VAL A 116 -9.68 1.88 -12.30
C VAL A 116 -9.95 3.30 -12.80
N TYR A 117 -9.24 4.27 -12.26
CA TYR A 117 -9.30 5.68 -12.67
C TYR A 117 -8.10 5.99 -13.54
N VAL A 118 -8.37 6.54 -14.73
CA VAL A 118 -7.35 6.85 -15.73
C VAL A 118 -7.43 8.33 -16.08
N THR A 119 -6.35 9.08 -15.89
CA THR A 119 -6.31 10.49 -16.29
C THR A 119 -6.19 10.59 -17.80
N VAL A 120 -7.08 11.33 -18.45
CA VAL A 120 -7.07 11.60 -19.90
C VAL A 120 -6.76 13.07 -20.11
N ASP A 121 -5.48 13.36 -20.39
CA ASP A 121 -4.96 14.74 -20.35
C ASP A 121 -5.41 15.59 -21.54
N SER A 122 -5.76 14.96 -22.67
CA SER A 122 -6.26 15.64 -23.87
C SER A 122 -7.67 16.18 -23.67
N ASN A 123 -8.46 15.54 -22.79
CA ASN A 123 -9.90 15.83 -22.63
C ASN A 123 -10.21 16.46 -21.26
N ASN A 124 -9.21 16.66 -20.41
CA ASN A 124 -9.36 17.14 -19.04
C ASN A 124 -10.35 16.30 -18.21
N THR A 125 -10.28 14.97 -18.36
CA THR A 125 -11.19 14.04 -17.68
C THR A 125 -10.44 12.96 -16.92
N VAL A 126 -11.16 12.26 -16.03
CA VAL A 126 -10.79 10.95 -15.50
C VAL A 126 -11.77 9.92 -16.04
N ALA A 127 -11.28 8.96 -16.81
CA ALA A 127 -12.04 7.80 -17.24
C ALA A 127 -12.16 6.79 -16.08
N VAL A 128 -13.36 6.26 -15.87
CA VAL A 128 -13.67 5.30 -14.80
C VAL A 128 -14.01 3.96 -15.42
N ILE A 129 -13.21 2.95 -15.13
CA ILE A 129 -13.38 1.59 -15.63
C ILE A 129 -13.84 0.68 -14.47
N ASP A 130 -14.93 -0.06 -14.69
CA ASP A 130 -15.37 -1.14 -13.81
C ASP A 130 -14.51 -2.39 -14.05
N THR A 131 -13.85 -2.90 -13.01
CA THR A 131 -12.90 -4.02 -13.11
C THR A 131 -13.58 -5.39 -13.16
N SER A 132 -14.86 -5.46 -12.80
CA SER A 132 -15.65 -6.70 -12.86
C SER A 132 -16.05 -7.03 -14.29
N THR A 133 -16.26 -6.00 -15.12
CA THR A 133 -16.68 -6.12 -16.53
C THR A 133 -15.60 -5.66 -17.52
N ASP A 134 -14.55 -4.98 -17.04
CA ASP A 134 -13.54 -4.29 -17.83
C ASP A 134 -14.18 -3.30 -18.83
N VAL A 135 -15.14 -2.50 -18.39
CA VAL A 135 -15.89 -1.55 -19.24
C VAL A 135 -15.70 -0.13 -18.71
N LEU A 136 -15.53 0.83 -19.62
CA LEU A 136 -15.61 2.26 -19.31
C LEU A 136 -17.04 2.59 -18.85
N THR A 137 -17.20 2.94 -17.58
CA THR A 137 -18.49 3.28 -16.98
C THR A 137 -18.87 4.74 -17.24
N THR A 138 -17.91 5.66 -17.05
CA THR A 138 -18.13 7.09 -17.22
C THR A 138 -16.81 7.84 -17.38
N THR A 139 -16.89 9.12 -17.72
CA THR A 139 -15.77 10.06 -17.65
C THR A 139 -16.16 11.23 -16.76
N ILE A 140 -15.26 11.62 -15.86
CA ILE A 140 -15.46 12.69 -14.88
C ILE A 140 -14.69 13.92 -15.34
N PRO A 141 -15.33 15.04 -15.66
CA PRO A 141 -14.63 16.29 -15.95
C PRO A 141 -13.84 16.77 -14.72
N VAL A 142 -12.57 17.10 -14.92
CA VAL A 142 -11.66 17.62 -13.89
C VAL A 142 -10.98 18.90 -14.38
N ALA A 143 -10.18 19.53 -13.52
CA ALA A 143 -9.45 20.74 -13.90
C ALA A 143 -8.38 20.45 -14.99
N ALA A 144 -7.98 21.50 -15.72
CA ALA A 144 -7.18 21.36 -16.92
C ALA A 144 -5.79 20.71 -16.69
N GLY A 145 -5.45 19.77 -17.58
CA GLY A 145 -4.20 19.01 -17.55
C GLY A 145 -4.09 18.04 -16.37
N PRO A 146 -5.02 17.08 -16.21
CA PRO A 146 -4.92 16.06 -15.17
C PRO A 146 -3.67 15.19 -15.36
N THR A 147 -2.92 14.93 -14.29
CA THR A 147 -1.64 14.18 -14.37
C THR A 147 -1.60 12.94 -13.49
N TYR A 148 -2.08 13.01 -12.25
CA TYR A 148 -1.94 11.92 -11.27
C TYR A 148 -3.20 11.77 -10.42
N THR A 149 -3.48 10.55 -9.99
CA THR A 149 -4.66 10.22 -9.16
C THR A 149 -4.26 9.36 -7.97
N VAL A 150 -4.78 9.65 -6.79
CA VAL A 150 -4.69 8.76 -5.61
C VAL A 150 -6.06 8.60 -4.95
N PHE A 151 -6.37 7.39 -4.48
CA PHE A 151 -7.57 7.14 -3.69
C PHE A 151 -7.30 7.37 -2.19
N ALA A 152 -8.32 7.84 -1.48
CA ALA A 152 -8.38 7.74 -0.03
C ALA A 152 -8.29 6.27 0.42
N PRO A 153 -7.74 5.95 1.62
CA PRO A 153 -7.56 4.57 2.05
C PRO A 153 -8.87 3.78 2.16
N ASP A 154 -9.97 4.47 2.47
CA ASP A 154 -11.32 3.92 2.52
C ASP A 154 -12.01 3.82 1.15
N GLY A 155 -11.39 4.36 0.10
CA GLY A 155 -11.90 4.38 -1.27
C GLY A 155 -13.06 5.36 -1.52
N SER A 156 -13.50 6.13 -0.53
CA SER A 156 -14.66 7.04 -0.66
C SER A 156 -14.38 8.27 -1.53
N GLN A 157 -13.11 8.69 -1.58
CA GLN A 157 -12.66 9.83 -2.36
C GLN A 157 -11.45 9.48 -3.22
N ALA A 158 -11.29 10.21 -4.32
CA ALA A 158 -10.07 10.24 -5.12
C ALA A 158 -9.61 11.68 -5.35
N TYR A 159 -8.30 11.91 -5.29
CA TYR A 159 -7.68 13.20 -5.52
C TYR A 159 -6.94 13.17 -6.85
N VAL A 160 -7.17 14.17 -7.68
CA VAL A 160 -6.60 14.28 -9.03
C VAL A 160 -5.85 15.60 -9.15
N SER A 161 -4.56 15.56 -9.45
CA SER A 161 -3.77 16.75 -9.72
C SER A 161 -3.97 17.22 -11.16
N SER A 162 -4.11 18.53 -11.33
CA SER A 162 -4.29 19.18 -12.63
C SER A 162 -3.21 20.24 -12.84
N LYS A 163 -2.13 19.82 -13.49
CA LYS A 163 -0.88 20.56 -13.65
C LYS A 163 -1.05 21.92 -14.32
N LYS A 164 -1.88 22.01 -15.36
CA LYS A 164 -2.10 23.29 -16.08
C LYS A 164 -2.94 24.25 -15.26
N ALA A 165 -3.86 23.74 -14.45
CA ALA A 165 -4.77 24.55 -13.65
C ALA A 165 -4.22 24.97 -12.29
N GLY A 166 -3.24 24.25 -11.72
CA GLY A 166 -2.80 24.50 -10.34
C GLY A 166 -3.81 24.00 -9.29
N ILE A 167 -4.63 23.00 -9.66
CA ILE A 167 -5.78 22.54 -8.86
C ILE A 167 -5.64 21.05 -8.54
N ILE A 168 -6.11 20.65 -7.36
CA ILE A 168 -6.47 19.28 -7.02
C ILE A 168 -7.99 19.13 -7.07
N SER A 169 -8.51 18.27 -7.93
CA SER A 169 -9.92 17.89 -7.95
C SER A 169 -10.17 16.75 -6.96
N VAL A 170 -11.12 16.93 -6.04
CA VAL A 170 -11.60 15.86 -5.13
C VAL A 170 -12.84 15.25 -5.74
N ILE A 171 -12.79 13.96 -6.02
CA ILE A 171 -13.87 13.17 -6.60
C ILE A 171 -14.52 12.33 -5.50
N ASP A 172 -15.84 12.37 -5.41
CA ASP A 172 -16.62 11.37 -4.68
C ASP A 172 -16.76 10.14 -5.56
N THR A 173 -16.27 8.98 -5.08
CA THR A 173 -16.18 7.77 -5.91
C THR A 173 -17.51 7.04 -6.07
N ALA A 174 -18.46 7.27 -5.15
CA ALA A 174 -19.80 6.71 -5.23
C ALA A 174 -20.68 7.50 -6.21
N GLN A 175 -20.56 8.83 -6.19
CA GLN A 175 -21.29 9.74 -7.06
C GLN A 175 -20.60 9.95 -8.41
N MET A 176 -19.33 9.54 -8.54
CA MET A 176 -18.49 9.70 -9.73
C MET A 176 -18.47 11.14 -10.25
N LYS A 177 -18.26 12.11 -9.34
CA LYS A 177 -18.16 13.54 -9.71
C LYS A 177 -17.19 14.29 -8.81
N VAL A 178 -16.67 15.39 -9.34
CA VAL A 178 -15.88 16.34 -8.56
C VAL A 178 -16.80 17.04 -7.55
N ILE A 179 -16.44 16.97 -6.27
CA ILE A 179 -17.17 17.61 -5.16
C ILE A 179 -16.43 18.81 -4.59
N LYS A 180 -15.11 18.89 -4.76
CA LYS A 180 -14.26 20.00 -4.31
C LYS A 180 -13.10 20.25 -5.27
N LYS A 181 -12.58 21.48 -5.23
CA LYS A 181 -11.33 21.89 -5.91
C LYS A 181 -10.45 22.59 -4.89
N ILE A 182 -9.21 22.15 -4.77
CA ILE A 182 -8.23 22.70 -3.83
C ILE A 182 -7.13 23.38 -4.65
N THR A 183 -6.78 24.60 -4.30
CA THR A 183 -5.66 25.31 -4.94
C THR A 183 -4.35 24.79 -4.37
N ALA A 184 -3.46 24.32 -5.23
CA ALA A 184 -2.12 23.86 -4.87
C ALA A 184 -1.06 24.89 -5.30
N GLY A 185 0.21 24.49 -5.34
CA GLY A 185 1.29 25.31 -5.89
C GLY A 185 1.35 25.30 -7.42
N LYS A 186 2.47 25.77 -7.98
CA LYS A 186 2.63 25.88 -9.44
C LYS A 186 2.96 24.52 -10.06
N GLN A 187 2.19 24.13 -11.08
CA GLN A 187 2.34 22.84 -11.77
C GLN A 187 2.32 21.63 -10.82
N PRO A 188 1.20 21.39 -10.10
CA PRO A 188 1.05 20.20 -9.26
C PRO A 188 1.17 18.95 -10.14
N ASP A 189 1.93 17.95 -9.67
CA ASP A 189 2.20 16.74 -10.45
C ASP A 189 1.78 15.48 -9.70
N HIS A 190 2.64 14.86 -8.88
CA HIS A 190 2.27 13.63 -8.17
C HIS A 190 1.66 13.90 -6.80
N LEU A 191 0.93 12.89 -6.32
CA LEU A 191 0.20 12.91 -5.07
C LEU A 191 0.61 11.72 -4.19
N ALA A 192 0.71 11.93 -2.89
CA ALA A 192 0.83 10.85 -1.91
C ALA A 192 0.01 11.16 -0.66
N LEU A 193 -0.84 10.22 -0.27
CA LEU A 193 -1.71 10.35 0.89
C LEU A 193 -1.14 9.56 2.09
N THR A 194 -1.25 10.12 3.29
CA THR A 194 -0.89 9.40 4.51
C THR A 194 -1.78 8.17 4.72
N PRO A 195 -1.31 7.12 5.42
CA PRO A 195 -2.07 5.87 5.59
C PRO A 195 -3.41 6.05 6.30
N ASP A 196 -3.52 7.07 7.15
CA ASP A 196 -4.75 7.45 7.85
C ASP A 196 -5.68 8.35 7.01
N GLY A 197 -5.26 8.71 5.79
CA GLY A 197 -6.02 9.54 4.87
C GLY A 197 -6.04 11.03 5.22
N ARG A 198 -5.37 11.48 6.28
CA ARG A 198 -5.52 12.85 6.83
C ARG A 198 -4.73 13.92 6.10
N THR A 199 -3.61 13.56 5.48
CA THR A 199 -2.75 14.54 4.81
C THR A 199 -2.38 14.08 3.41
N LEU A 200 -2.74 14.91 2.43
CA LEU A 200 -2.36 14.75 1.04
C LEU A 200 -1.14 15.63 0.74
N TYR A 201 -0.05 15.01 0.33
CA TYR A 201 1.14 15.71 -0.14
C TYR A 201 1.14 15.80 -1.67
N VAL A 202 1.44 16.99 -2.18
CA VAL A 202 1.41 17.32 -3.61
C VAL A 202 2.75 17.90 -4.02
N THR A 203 3.42 17.32 -5.02
CA THR A 203 4.62 17.93 -5.60
C THR A 203 4.25 19.05 -6.55
N ASN A 204 4.80 20.25 -6.33
CA ASN A 204 4.57 21.41 -7.21
C ASN A 204 5.84 21.67 -8.01
N ARG A 205 5.90 21.06 -9.21
CA ARG A 205 7.11 21.02 -10.03
C ARG A 205 7.60 22.41 -10.43
N GLY A 206 6.67 23.34 -10.64
CA GLY A 206 6.96 24.68 -11.15
C GLY A 206 7.38 25.68 -10.07
N SER A 207 7.12 25.40 -8.78
CA SER A 207 7.51 26.24 -7.64
C SER A 207 8.57 25.61 -6.72
N ASN A 208 9.02 24.38 -7.01
CA ASN A 208 10.03 23.65 -6.25
C ASN A 208 9.66 23.43 -4.77
N ASP A 209 8.37 23.17 -4.52
CA ASP A 209 7.85 22.92 -3.18
C ASP A 209 6.88 21.73 -3.17
N VAL A 210 6.46 21.34 -1.97
CA VAL A 210 5.40 20.37 -1.71
C VAL A 210 4.31 21.03 -0.89
N SER A 211 3.06 20.94 -1.33
CA SER A 211 1.90 21.29 -0.50
C SER A 211 1.52 20.11 0.39
N ALA A 212 1.36 20.33 1.69
CA ALA A 212 0.66 19.42 2.59
C ALA A 212 -0.76 19.92 2.78
N ILE A 213 -1.75 19.11 2.42
CA ILE A 213 -3.18 19.44 2.44
C ILE A 213 -3.87 18.58 3.49
N ASP A 214 -4.58 19.20 4.43
CA ASP A 214 -5.48 18.51 5.36
C ASP A 214 -6.76 18.12 4.62
N THR A 215 -7.05 16.82 4.56
CA THR A 215 -8.17 16.28 3.76
C THR A 215 -9.54 16.43 4.43
N ARG A 216 -9.60 16.83 5.70
CA ARG A 216 -10.86 17.08 6.39
C ARG A 216 -11.36 18.50 6.14
N SER A 217 -10.44 19.45 6.09
CA SER A 217 -10.71 20.87 5.86
C SER A 217 -10.48 21.29 4.41
N ASP A 218 -9.86 20.43 3.59
CA ASP A 218 -9.46 20.71 2.21
C ASP A 218 -8.52 21.93 2.09
N GLN A 219 -7.70 22.19 3.12
CA GLN A 219 -6.80 23.35 3.18
C GLN A 219 -5.33 22.95 3.08
N VAL A 220 -4.54 23.77 2.38
CA VAL A 220 -3.08 23.68 2.44
C VAL A 220 -2.62 24.12 3.84
N VAL A 221 -2.06 23.21 4.62
CA VAL A 221 -1.57 23.46 5.98
C VAL A 221 -0.06 23.71 6.03
N ALA A 222 0.67 23.36 4.97
CA ALA A 222 2.08 23.72 4.81
C ALA A 222 2.49 23.78 3.33
N THR A 223 3.43 24.67 3.03
CA THR A 223 4.18 24.71 1.76
C THR A 223 5.65 24.48 2.09
N ILE A 224 6.21 23.40 1.57
CA ILE A 224 7.49 22.84 2.04
C ILE A 224 8.51 22.94 0.91
N PRO A 225 9.50 23.86 0.98
CA PRO A 225 10.55 23.94 -0.02
C PRO A 225 11.35 22.64 -0.11
N VAL A 226 11.60 22.18 -1.33
CA VAL A 226 12.41 20.98 -1.62
C VAL A 226 13.43 21.28 -2.74
N GLY A 227 14.07 20.26 -3.31
CA GLY A 227 14.98 20.44 -4.44
C GLY A 227 14.24 20.76 -5.74
N LYS A 228 14.99 20.98 -6.82
CA LYS A 228 14.38 21.43 -8.09
C LYS A 228 13.55 20.34 -8.79
N GLY A 229 12.43 20.79 -9.35
CA GLY A 229 11.51 19.97 -10.13
C GLY A 229 11.00 18.75 -9.35
N PRO A 230 10.39 18.92 -8.17
CA PRO A 230 9.83 17.80 -7.43
C PRO A 230 8.78 17.10 -8.31
N HIS A 231 8.87 15.77 -8.38
CA HIS A 231 8.04 14.96 -9.26
C HIS A 231 7.49 13.76 -8.49
N GLY A 232 8.20 12.62 -8.48
CA GLY A 232 7.77 11.43 -7.73
C GLY A 232 7.67 11.70 -6.22
N ILE A 233 6.63 11.18 -5.58
CA ILE A 233 6.40 11.32 -4.14
C ILE A 233 5.80 10.05 -3.55
N ALA A 234 6.22 9.65 -2.35
CA ALA A 234 5.68 8.51 -1.64
C ALA A 234 5.79 8.68 -0.12
N VAL A 235 4.82 8.16 0.62
CA VAL A 235 4.89 8.09 2.09
C VAL A 235 5.58 6.79 2.51
N VAL A 236 6.69 6.92 3.23
CA VAL A 236 7.49 5.81 3.77
C VAL A 236 7.47 5.84 5.30
N LYS A 237 8.02 4.80 5.94
CA LYS A 237 8.10 4.67 7.40
C LYS A 237 9.52 4.32 7.81
N ARG A 238 10.06 5.05 8.78
CA ARG A 238 11.37 4.82 9.39
C ARG A 238 11.22 4.80 10.92
N GLN A 239 11.61 3.72 11.58
CA GLN A 239 11.58 3.60 13.05
C GLN A 239 10.21 3.98 13.65
N GLY A 240 9.11 3.55 13.04
CA GLY A 240 7.76 3.90 13.52
C GLY A 240 7.20 5.22 12.98
N ARG A 241 8.05 6.12 12.47
CA ARG A 241 7.70 7.48 12.06
C ARG A 241 7.43 7.56 10.56
N LEU A 242 6.36 8.28 10.18
CA LEU A 242 6.05 8.53 8.77
C LEU A 242 6.93 9.63 8.21
N LEU A 243 7.46 9.40 7.02
CA LEU A 243 8.21 10.36 6.23
C LEU A 243 7.58 10.45 4.84
N VAL A 244 7.76 11.59 4.18
CA VAL A 244 7.38 11.79 2.79
C VAL A 244 8.66 11.92 1.96
N ALA A 245 8.88 10.95 1.08
CA ALA A 245 10.02 10.92 0.19
C ALA A 245 9.63 11.60 -1.13
N VAL A 246 10.44 12.57 -1.57
CA VAL A 246 10.18 13.39 -2.76
C VAL A 246 11.39 13.31 -3.68
N GLY A 247 11.18 12.86 -4.91
CA GLY A 247 12.19 12.87 -5.95
C GLY A 247 12.29 14.25 -6.59
N ASN A 248 13.47 14.87 -6.50
CA ASN A 248 13.79 16.14 -7.13
C ASN A 248 14.35 15.84 -8.53
N LEU A 249 13.46 15.81 -9.52
CA LEU A 249 13.77 15.31 -10.85
C LEU A 249 14.86 16.14 -11.54
N ALA A 250 14.92 17.44 -11.31
CA ALA A 250 15.88 18.33 -11.97
C ALA A 250 17.24 18.45 -11.21
N GLU A 251 17.40 17.75 -10.08
CA GLU A 251 18.60 17.81 -9.21
C GLU A 251 19.02 16.45 -8.65
N THR A 252 18.64 15.35 -9.33
CA THR A 252 19.08 13.97 -9.06
C THR A 252 19.05 13.52 -7.59
N SER A 253 18.15 14.07 -6.79
CA SER A 253 18.15 13.92 -5.34
C SER A 253 16.79 13.50 -4.77
N LEU A 254 16.80 13.02 -3.53
CA LEU A 254 15.63 12.63 -2.75
C LEU A 254 15.54 13.50 -1.49
N SER A 255 14.48 14.30 -1.37
CA SER A 255 14.15 14.99 -0.12
C SER A 255 13.30 14.07 0.76
N LEU A 256 13.66 13.94 2.04
CA LEU A 256 12.86 13.30 3.07
C LEU A 256 12.24 14.38 3.94
N ILE A 257 10.93 14.51 3.88
CA ILE A 257 10.13 15.39 4.71
C ILE A 257 9.60 14.57 5.88
N ASP A 258 9.64 15.18 7.06
CA ASP A 258 8.99 14.65 8.22
C ASP A 258 7.48 14.94 8.22
N ALA A 259 6.64 13.91 8.25
CA ALA A 259 5.20 14.09 8.13
C ALA A 259 4.53 14.70 9.38
N ALA A 260 5.19 14.67 10.54
CA ALA A 260 4.64 15.24 11.78
C ALA A 260 4.92 16.74 11.89
N THR A 261 6.02 17.21 11.29
CA THR A 261 6.49 18.60 11.40
C THR A 261 6.46 19.37 10.08
N ASN A 262 6.23 18.70 8.94
CA ASN A 262 6.28 19.27 7.60
C ASN A 262 7.63 19.94 7.28
N ARG A 263 8.74 19.39 7.79
CA ARG A 263 10.09 19.91 7.53
C ARG A 263 10.93 18.90 6.79
N VAL A 264 11.73 19.37 5.84
CA VAL A 264 12.79 18.54 5.22
C VAL A 264 13.82 18.20 6.30
N ILE A 265 14.03 16.91 6.54
CA ILE A 265 15.01 16.40 7.52
C ILE A 265 16.28 15.89 6.85
N LYS A 266 16.23 15.58 5.56
CA LYS A 266 17.39 15.10 4.80
C LYS A 266 17.17 15.29 3.31
N THR A 267 18.22 15.68 2.59
CA THR A 267 18.30 15.58 1.13
C THR A 267 19.42 14.61 0.79
N ILE A 268 19.16 13.68 -0.12
CA ILE A 268 20.05 12.58 -0.47
C ILE A 268 20.35 12.65 -1.96
N ASP A 269 21.62 12.70 -2.34
CA ASP A 269 22.00 12.55 -3.74
C ASP A 269 21.81 11.09 -4.18
N LEU A 270 21.02 10.88 -5.24
CA LEU A 270 20.80 9.55 -5.83
C LEU A 270 21.76 9.27 -6.99
N GLY A 271 22.45 10.29 -7.50
CA GLY A 271 23.26 10.25 -8.72
C GLY A 271 22.43 9.99 -9.98
N THR A 272 21.10 10.11 -9.90
CA THR A 272 20.19 9.93 -11.04
C THR A 272 18.84 10.60 -10.81
N ASN A 273 18.12 10.92 -11.88
CA ASN A 273 16.85 11.64 -11.88
C ASN A 273 15.69 10.72 -11.44
N PRO A 274 15.09 10.93 -10.25
CA PRO A 274 13.97 10.14 -9.77
C PRO A 274 12.64 10.56 -10.43
N MET A 275 12.10 9.72 -11.31
CA MET A 275 10.86 9.98 -12.04
C MET A 275 9.62 9.61 -11.23
N HIS A 276 9.50 8.35 -10.82
CA HIS A 276 8.36 7.86 -10.05
C HIS A 276 8.83 7.13 -8.81
N LEU A 277 8.07 7.31 -7.73
CA LEU A 277 8.35 6.78 -6.41
C LEU A 277 7.13 5.98 -5.98
N THR A 278 7.34 4.77 -5.48
CA THR A 278 6.29 4.02 -4.77
C THR A 278 6.88 3.27 -3.58
N ALA A 279 6.14 3.22 -2.49
CA ALA A 279 6.58 2.54 -1.27
C ALA A 279 6.16 1.06 -1.29
N SER A 280 6.93 0.21 -0.63
CA SER A 280 6.45 -1.13 -0.27
C SER A 280 5.20 -1.05 0.62
N PRO A 281 4.35 -2.09 0.68
CA PRO A 281 3.13 -2.09 1.50
C PRO A 281 3.37 -1.79 2.99
N ASN A 282 4.48 -2.31 3.53
CA ASN A 282 4.95 -2.03 4.90
C ASN A 282 5.79 -0.75 5.01
N ARG A 283 6.00 -0.02 3.90
CA ARG A 283 6.61 1.30 3.80
C ARG A 283 8.09 1.39 4.21
N ASN A 284 8.78 0.26 4.31
CA ASN A 284 10.20 0.19 4.66
C ASN A 284 11.14 0.21 3.44
N TYR A 285 10.62 0.01 2.23
CA TYR A 285 11.35 0.19 0.98
C TYR A 285 10.68 1.25 0.12
N LEU A 286 11.50 2.01 -0.60
CA LEU A 286 11.10 2.93 -1.63
C LEU A 286 11.65 2.44 -2.97
N TYR A 287 10.77 2.27 -3.95
CA TYR A 287 11.12 1.90 -5.31
C TYR A 287 11.10 3.16 -6.17
N ILE A 288 12.21 3.42 -6.87
CA ILE A 288 12.44 4.67 -7.59
C ILE A 288 12.76 4.34 -9.05
N GLY A 289 11.93 4.82 -9.96
CA GLY A 289 12.18 4.75 -11.39
C GLY A 289 13.13 5.85 -11.84
N SER A 290 14.15 5.49 -12.60
CA SER A 290 15.14 6.41 -13.14
C SER A 290 15.18 6.33 -14.66
N VAL A 291 14.79 7.42 -15.34
CA VAL A 291 14.75 7.45 -16.81
C VAL A 291 16.14 7.48 -17.45
N PRO A 292 17.06 8.39 -17.07
CA PRO A 292 18.36 8.48 -17.74
C PRO A 292 19.18 7.20 -17.60
N THR A 293 19.17 6.58 -16.42
CA THR A 293 19.91 5.34 -16.17
C THR A 293 19.11 4.08 -16.49
N LYS A 294 17.83 4.19 -16.87
CA LYS A 294 16.96 3.05 -17.23
C LYS A 294 16.86 2.01 -16.11
N GLN A 295 16.95 2.47 -14.86
CA GLN A 295 17.03 1.61 -13.68
C GLN A 295 15.81 1.75 -12.79
N LEU A 296 15.51 0.67 -12.09
CA LEU A 296 14.74 0.68 -10.85
C LEU A 296 15.70 0.63 -9.66
N LEU A 297 15.65 1.63 -8.80
CA LEU A 297 16.42 1.67 -7.57
C LEU A 297 15.56 1.15 -6.42
N VAL A 298 16.13 0.31 -5.57
CA VAL A 298 15.53 -0.13 -4.30
C VAL A 298 16.24 0.60 -3.18
N TYR A 299 15.55 1.52 -2.53
CA TYR A 299 16.04 2.28 -1.39
C TYR A 299 15.48 1.71 -0.09
N ASP A 300 16.36 1.31 0.81
CA ASP A 300 16.00 0.84 2.15
C ASP A 300 15.88 2.04 3.09
N VAL A 301 14.67 2.26 3.59
CA VAL A 301 14.32 3.44 4.36
C VAL A 301 14.94 3.40 5.75
N GLU A 302 15.05 2.22 6.36
CA GLU A 302 15.65 2.04 7.67
C GLU A 302 17.17 2.28 7.59
N ARG A 303 17.83 1.64 6.61
CA ARG A 303 19.27 1.77 6.38
C ARG A 303 19.66 3.12 5.77
N GLY A 304 18.70 3.84 5.18
CA GLY A 304 18.92 5.16 4.61
C GLY A 304 19.80 5.16 3.36
N ARG A 305 19.76 4.11 2.54
CA ARG A 305 20.59 3.97 1.33
C ARG A 305 19.94 3.13 0.24
N VAL A 306 20.39 3.32 -0.99
CA VAL A 306 20.09 2.40 -2.11
C VAL A 306 20.77 1.06 -1.81
N VAL A 307 19.98 -0.01 -1.82
CA VAL A 307 20.45 -1.39 -1.59
C VAL A 307 20.48 -2.20 -2.88
N LYS A 308 19.79 -1.75 -3.93
CA LYS A 308 19.82 -2.40 -5.24
C LYS A 308 19.57 -1.43 -6.39
N ARG A 309 20.20 -1.69 -7.52
CA ARG A 309 19.93 -1.07 -8.83
C ARG A 309 19.61 -2.19 -9.80
N ILE A 310 18.44 -2.14 -10.43
CA ILE A 310 17.96 -3.17 -11.35
C ILE A 310 17.87 -2.52 -12.72
N ASP A 311 18.61 -3.05 -13.68
CA ASP A 311 18.53 -2.62 -15.07
C ASP A 311 17.21 -3.09 -15.70
N LEU A 312 16.47 -2.18 -16.33
CA LEU A 312 15.22 -2.45 -17.00
C LEU A 312 15.41 -2.74 -18.50
N GLY A 313 16.64 -2.64 -19.00
CA GLY A 313 17.05 -2.95 -20.37
C GLY A 313 17.10 -1.72 -21.28
N GLU A 314 17.35 -1.97 -22.56
CA GLU A 314 17.52 -0.91 -23.55
C GLU A 314 16.19 -0.31 -24.04
N LYS A 315 16.24 0.95 -24.49
CA LYS A 315 15.11 1.70 -25.07
C LYS A 315 13.89 1.86 -24.14
N VAL A 316 14.05 1.61 -22.85
CA VAL A 316 12.99 1.79 -21.85
C VAL A 316 13.11 3.12 -21.12
N GLN A 317 11.97 3.64 -20.69
CA GLN A 317 11.85 4.79 -19.82
C GLN A 317 10.86 4.44 -18.70
N PRO A 318 11.33 4.11 -17.48
CA PRO A 318 10.43 3.82 -16.37
C PRO A 318 9.57 5.05 -16.03
N HIS A 319 8.26 4.91 -16.22
CA HIS A 319 7.28 5.94 -15.89
C HIS A 319 6.59 5.59 -14.57
N GLN A 320 5.39 5.00 -14.58
CA GLN A 320 4.71 4.58 -13.35
C GLN A 320 5.23 3.23 -12.82
N ILE A 321 5.36 3.12 -11.49
CA ILE A 321 5.60 1.85 -10.79
C ILE A 321 4.36 1.51 -9.94
N ALA A 322 3.77 0.35 -10.18
CA ALA A 322 2.72 -0.24 -9.35
C ALA A 322 3.26 -1.43 -8.55
N VAL A 323 2.79 -1.58 -7.32
CA VAL A 323 3.10 -2.75 -6.51
C VAL A 323 2.16 -3.90 -6.90
N VAL A 324 2.72 -5.02 -7.35
CA VAL A 324 2.01 -6.27 -7.65
C VAL A 324 1.90 -7.07 -6.36
N GLY A 325 0.76 -6.95 -5.70
CA GLY A 325 0.42 -7.80 -4.56
C GLY A 325 -0.55 -7.14 -3.58
N LYS A 326 -1.80 -7.62 -3.58
CA LYS A 326 -2.77 -7.72 -2.48
C LYS A 326 -2.79 -6.59 -1.43
N PRO A 327 -3.75 -5.65 -1.48
CA PRO A 327 -4.73 -5.59 -0.41
C PRO A 327 -5.60 -6.85 -0.49
N THR A 328 -5.14 -7.91 0.14
CA THR A 328 -6.01 -8.40 1.20
C THR A 328 -5.45 -7.74 2.44
N MET A 329 -6.31 -7.13 3.24
CA MET A 329 -6.05 -7.04 4.67
C MET A 329 -5.91 -8.46 5.22
N GLY A 330 -4.76 -9.08 4.95
CA GLY A 330 -4.55 -10.52 5.03
C GLY A 330 -3.07 -10.91 5.04
N GLY A 331 -2.18 -9.95 5.33
CA GLY A 331 -0.97 -10.29 6.08
C GLY A 331 -1.39 -10.51 7.52
N SER A 332 -0.76 -11.45 8.23
CA SER A 332 -1.04 -11.55 9.65
C SER A 332 -0.62 -10.24 10.33
N GLU A 333 -1.56 -9.38 10.69
CA GLU A 333 -1.26 -8.05 11.23
C GLU A 333 -1.09 -8.19 12.74
N ALA A 334 0.11 -7.90 13.25
CA ALA A 334 0.33 -7.82 14.68
C ALA A 334 -0.43 -6.62 15.24
N VAL A 335 -1.41 -6.88 16.10
CA VAL A 335 -2.17 -5.87 16.82
C VAL A 335 -1.59 -5.74 18.22
N GLN A 336 -1.13 -4.54 18.57
CA GLN A 336 -0.66 -4.23 19.91
C GLN A 336 -1.84 -4.17 20.88
N ALA A 337 -1.73 -4.91 21.99
CA ALA A 337 -2.60 -4.85 23.14
C ALA A 337 -1.81 -4.33 24.34
N ARG A 338 -2.50 -3.95 25.43
CA ARG A 338 -1.85 -3.33 26.60
C ARG A 338 -0.75 -4.19 27.24
N SER A 339 -0.84 -5.52 27.14
CA SER A 339 0.05 -6.49 27.79
C SER A 339 0.74 -7.46 26.82
N GLY A 340 0.76 -7.15 25.52
CA GLY A 340 1.33 -8.04 24.50
C GLY A 340 0.74 -7.76 23.12
N SER A 341 0.72 -8.78 22.25
CA SER A 341 0.15 -8.64 20.91
C SER A 341 -0.57 -9.90 20.46
N TYR A 342 -1.51 -9.76 19.53
CA TYR A 342 -2.13 -10.87 18.81
C TYR A 342 -2.04 -10.63 17.31
N ARG A 343 -2.33 -11.65 16.50
CA ARG A 343 -2.25 -11.56 15.04
C ARG A 343 -3.64 -11.62 14.40
N ASN A 344 -4.01 -10.63 13.59
CA ASN A 344 -5.19 -10.74 12.74
C ASN A 344 -4.89 -11.62 11.52
N ILE A 345 -5.79 -12.49 11.11
CA ILE A 345 -5.71 -13.27 9.86
C ILE A 345 -6.99 -13.15 9.03
N ASP A 346 -6.86 -13.43 7.73
CA ASP A 346 -7.98 -13.55 6.79
C ASP A 346 -8.46 -15.01 6.64
N ALA A 347 -9.57 -15.19 5.92
CA ALA A 347 -10.19 -16.49 5.69
C ALA A 347 -9.28 -17.46 4.92
N LYS A 348 -8.48 -16.97 3.96
CA LYS A 348 -7.58 -17.80 3.18
C LYS A 348 -6.44 -18.33 4.04
N GLN A 349 -5.89 -17.50 4.92
CA GLN A 349 -4.87 -17.89 5.89
C GLN A 349 -5.41 -18.94 6.87
N LEU A 350 -6.60 -18.71 7.45
CA LEU A 350 -7.23 -19.71 8.31
C LEU A 350 -7.47 -21.03 7.56
N ARG A 351 -7.94 -20.96 6.30
CA ARG A 351 -8.16 -22.16 5.48
C ARG A 351 -6.87 -22.95 5.24
N ALA A 352 -5.75 -22.26 4.99
CA ALA A 352 -4.44 -22.90 4.87
C ALA A 352 -3.99 -23.52 6.22
N MET A 353 -4.17 -22.80 7.33
CA MET A 353 -3.86 -23.32 8.68
C MET A 353 -4.67 -24.59 9.00
N MET A 354 -5.93 -24.67 8.56
CA MET A 354 -6.80 -25.85 8.76
C MET A 354 -6.37 -27.10 7.98
N GLN A 355 -5.45 -27.00 7.00
CA GLN A 355 -4.95 -28.17 6.27
C GLN A 355 -4.05 -29.04 7.13
N ASP A 356 -3.34 -28.43 8.09
CA ASP A 356 -2.47 -29.10 9.07
C ASP A 356 -2.71 -28.47 10.44
N LYS A 357 -3.87 -28.81 11.02
CA LYS A 357 -4.43 -28.09 12.17
C LYS A 357 -3.72 -28.48 13.47
N ALA A 358 -2.80 -27.63 13.91
CA ALA A 358 -2.14 -27.73 15.21
C ALA A 358 -2.49 -26.55 16.15
N PHE A 359 -3.77 -26.19 16.25
CA PHE A 359 -4.24 -25.06 17.06
C PHE A 359 -5.68 -25.24 17.54
N LEU A 360 -6.02 -24.52 18.61
CA LEU A 360 -7.38 -24.47 19.15
C LEU A 360 -8.19 -23.38 18.44
N LEU A 361 -9.30 -23.75 17.80
CA LEU A 361 -10.21 -22.84 17.08
C LEU A 361 -11.48 -22.61 17.90
N ILE A 362 -11.70 -21.36 18.32
CA ILE A 362 -12.77 -20.99 19.24
C ILE A 362 -13.76 -20.02 18.56
N ASN A 363 -15.04 -20.39 18.56
CA ASN A 363 -16.13 -19.50 18.22
C ASN A 363 -16.53 -18.69 19.46
N VAL A 364 -16.49 -17.36 19.36
CA VAL A 364 -16.80 -16.47 20.50
C VAL A 364 -18.06 -15.62 20.29
N HIS A 365 -18.84 -15.93 19.25
CA HIS A 365 -19.96 -15.09 18.82
C HIS A 365 -21.20 -15.23 19.72
N ILE A 366 -21.82 -14.11 20.07
CA ILE A 366 -23.16 -14.07 20.66
C ILE A 366 -24.05 -13.06 19.91
N PRO A 367 -25.35 -13.35 19.69
CA PRO A 367 -25.96 -14.67 19.82
C PRO A 367 -25.33 -15.66 18.83
N TYR A 368 -25.39 -16.96 19.11
CA TYR A 368 -24.80 -17.99 18.25
C TYR A 368 -25.40 -17.93 16.83
N ALA A 369 -24.57 -17.97 15.78
CA ALA A 369 -25.00 -17.76 14.39
C ALA A 369 -24.24 -18.63 13.38
N GLY A 370 -23.96 -19.90 13.75
CA GLY A 370 -23.24 -20.86 12.93
C GLY A 370 -21.76 -21.01 13.31
N GLU A 371 -21.09 -21.95 12.64
CA GLU A 371 -19.70 -22.33 12.90
C GLU A 371 -18.85 -22.45 11.63
N LEU A 372 -17.54 -22.22 11.77
CA LEU A 372 -16.57 -22.66 10.78
C LEU A 372 -16.34 -24.17 10.91
N PRO A 373 -16.02 -24.89 9.81
CA PRO A 373 -15.55 -26.26 9.90
C PRO A 373 -14.37 -26.41 10.87
N GLN A 374 -14.29 -27.56 11.57
CA GLN A 374 -13.23 -27.86 12.55
C GLN A 374 -13.16 -26.89 13.75
N THR A 375 -14.27 -26.26 14.14
CA THR A 375 -14.34 -25.51 15.41
C THR A 375 -14.21 -26.46 16.60
N ASP A 376 -13.34 -26.15 17.57
CA ASP A 376 -13.12 -26.99 18.74
C ASP A 376 -14.01 -26.61 19.91
N LEU A 377 -14.18 -25.29 20.14
CA LEU A 377 -14.88 -24.78 21.31
C LEU A 377 -15.79 -23.61 20.95
N PHE A 378 -16.85 -23.47 21.76
CA PHE A 378 -17.65 -22.27 21.82
C PHE A 378 -17.51 -21.63 23.20
N ILE A 379 -16.93 -20.43 23.25
CA ILE A 379 -16.82 -19.64 24.50
C ILE A 379 -17.21 -18.20 24.18
N PRO A 380 -18.35 -17.70 24.68
CA PRO A 380 -18.75 -16.31 24.46
C PRO A 380 -17.61 -15.32 24.80
N PHE A 381 -17.42 -14.30 23.96
CA PHE A 381 -16.26 -13.39 24.10
C PHE A 381 -16.15 -12.74 25.50
N ASN A 382 -17.29 -12.53 26.16
CA ASN A 382 -17.42 -11.93 27.50
C ASN A 382 -17.36 -12.97 28.64
N LYS A 383 -17.09 -14.24 28.34
CA LYS A 383 -17.03 -15.36 29.28
C LYS A 383 -15.68 -16.07 29.29
N ILE A 384 -14.68 -15.55 28.56
CA ILE A 384 -13.33 -16.14 28.45
C ILE A 384 -12.67 -16.32 29.84
N GLU A 385 -12.66 -15.29 30.68
CA GLU A 385 -12.06 -15.34 32.03
C GLU A 385 -12.77 -16.34 32.97
N GLN A 386 -14.01 -16.72 32.66
CA GLN A 386 -14.81 -17.68 33.46
C GLN A 386 -14.65 -19.13 32.97
N ASN A 387 -14.00 -19.33 31.81
CA ASN A 387 -13.86 -20.65 31.17
C ASN A 387 -12.39 -21.05 31.00
N LEU A 388 -11.50 -20.59 31.91
CA LEU A 388 -10.06 -20.86 31.83
C LEU A 388 -9.71 -22.35 31.84
N ALA A 389 -10.52 -23.18 32.49
CA ALA A 389 -10.32 -24.63 32.55
C ALA A 389 -10.43 -25.32 31.17
N GLN A 390 -11.12 -24.69 30.20
CA GLN A 390 -11.25 -25.21 28.83
C GLN A 390 -10.11 -24.74 27.91
N LEU A 391 -9.28 -23.78 28.35
CA LEU A 391 -8.19 -23.24 27.55
C LEU A 391 -6.88 -24.01 27.82
N PRO A 392 -5.91 -23.99 26.87
CA PRO A 392 -4.62 -24.65 27.07
C PRO A 392 -3.89 -24.12 28.30
N LYS A 393 -3.32 -25.03 29.09
CA LYS A 393 -2.46 -24.66 30.23
C LYS A 393 -1.15 -24.01 29.74
N ASP A 394 -0.59 -24.51 28.63
CA ASP A 394 0.53 -23.89 27.94
C ASP A 394 0.13 -22.56 27.29
N LYS A 395 0.71 -21.47 27.76
CA LYS A 395 0.43 -20.10 27.30
C LYS A 395 1.01 -19.79 25.91
N SER A 396 1.89 -20.63 25.39
CA SER A 396 2.44 -20.53 24.04
C SER A 396 1.63 -21.30 22.99
N ALA A 397 0.67 -22.12 23.43
CA ALA A 397 -0.23 -22.87 22.56
C ALA A 397 -0.98 -21.92 21.62
N LYS A 398 -1.11 -22.31 20.35
CA LYS A 398 -1.76 -21.49 19.33
C LYS A 398 -3.28 -21.51 19.52
N ILE A 399 -3.86 -20.33 19.70
CA ILE A 399 -5.32 -20.14 19.82
C ILE A 399 -5.78 -19.23 18.68
N VAL A 400 -6.78 -19.67 17.93
CA VAL A 400 -7.45 -18.88 16.90
C VAL A 400 -8.88 -18.60 17.35
N VAL A 401 -9.26 -17.32 17.46
CA VAL A 401 -10.62 -16.89 17.78
C VAL A 401 -11.33 -16.30 16.57
N TYR A 402 -12.63 -16.54 16.46
CA TYR A 402 -13.47 -15.92 15.44
C TYR A 402 -14.87 -15.63 15.96
N CYS A 403 -15.57 -14.71 15.29
CA CYS A 403 -17.00 -14.49 15.49
C CYS A 403 -17.68 -14.20 14.14
N ARG A 404 -18.89 -13.65 14.12
CA ARG A 404 -19.59 -13.34 12.86
C ARG A 404 -18.90 -12.27 12.01
N SER A 405 -18.42 -11.19 12.61
CA SER A 405 -17.87 -10.01 11.90
C SER A 405 -16.44 -9.63 12.29
N GLY A 406 -15.83 -10.33 13.25
CA GLY A 406 -14.49 -10.05 13.79
C GLY A 406 -14.43 -9.14 15.02
N ARG A 407 -15.50 -8.38 15.33
CA ARG A 407 -15.51 -7.43 16.46
C ARG A 407 -15.37 -8.12 17.82
N MET A 408 -16.17 -9.16 18.06
CA MET A 408 -16.15 -9.90 19.34
C MET A 408 -14.87 -10.73 19.50
N SER A 409 -14.37 -11.31 18.41
CA SER A 409 -13.12 -12.08 18.44
C SER A 409 -11.89 -11.20 18.66
N ALA A 410 -11.91 -9.94 18.22
CA ALA A 410 -10.88 -8.98 18.61
C ALA A 410 -10.88 -8.70 20.13
N ILE A 411 -12.05 -8.56 20.75
CA ILE A 411 -12.17 -8.40 22.21
C ILE A 411 -11.65 -9.66 22.93
N ALA A 412 -12.09 -10.85 22.49
CA ALA A 412 -11.61 -12.10 23.06
C ALA A 412 -10.09 -12.27 22.92
N ALA A 413 -9.51 -11.89 21.78
CA ALA A 413 -8.06 -11.93 21.55
C ALA A 413 -7.31 -11.02 22.53
N GLN A 414 -7.80 -9.80 22.78
CA GLN A 414 -7.22 -8.90 23.79
C GLN A 414 -7.30 -9.50 25.20
N THR A 415 -8.43 -10.12 25.56
CA THR A 415 -8.60 -10.81 26.85
C THR A 415 -7.61 -11.97 26.99
N LEU A 416 -7.42 -12.79 25.95
CA LEU A 416 -6.44 -13.89 25.97
C LEU A 416 -5.00 -13.37 26.14
N VAL A 417 -4.63 -12.29 25.45
CA VAL A 417 -3.32 -11.66 25.63
C VAL A 417 -3.14 -11.10 27.04
N LYS A 418 -4.20 -10.50 27.62
CA LYS A 418 -4.22 -10.06 29.02
C LYS A 418 -4.01 -11.21 30.01
N LEU A 419 -4.51 -12.40 29.68
CA LEU A 419 -4.35 -13.63 30.46
C LEU A 419 -3.00 -14.35 30.21
N GLY A 420 -2.08 -13.71 29.48
CA GLY A 420 -0.71 -14.19 29.26
C GLY A 420 -0.52 -15.12 28.06
N TYR A 421 -1.55 -15.35 27.23
CA TYR A 421 -1.36 -16.14 26.00
C TYR A 421 -0.54 -15.37 24.96
N THR A 422 0.51 -15.98 24.44
CA THR A 422 1.49 -15.31 23.56
C THR A 422 1.31 -15.63 22.07
N ASN A 423 0.49 -16.64 21.73
CA ASN A 423 0.27 -17.11 20.37
C ASN A 423 -1.20 -17.04 19.97
N VAL A 424 -1.78 -15.84 20.08
CA VAL A 424 -3.20 -15.56 19.82
C VAL A 424 -3.41 -15.02 18.41
N TRP A 425 -4.37 -15.60 17.71
CA TRP A 425 -4.72 -15.26 16.33
C TRP A 425 -6.23 -14.95 16.24
N ASN A 426 -6.60 -13.94 15.47
CA ASN A 426 -7.98 -13.46 15.34
C ASN A 426 -8.40 -13.46 13.86
N LEU A 427 -9.50 -14.13 13.52
CA LEU A 427 -10.08 -14.03 12.18
C LEU A 427 -10.76 -12.65 12.01
N LYS A 428 -10.07 -11.71 11.37
CA LYS A 428 -10.40 -10.27 11.38
C LYS A 428 -11.79 -9.94 10.83
N GLN A 429 -12.25 -10.69 9.82
CA GLN A 429 -13.56 -10.48 9.18
C GLN A 429 -14.61 -11.52 9.61
N GLY A 430 -14.24 -12.43 10.53
CA GLY A 430 -15.13 -13.46 11.04
C GLY A 430 -15.73 -14.37 9.97
N MET A 431 -16.89 -14.95 10.28
CA MET A 431 -17.67 -15.80 9.38
C MET A 431 -18.09 -15.08 8.10
N ARG A 432 -18.36 -13.77 8.14
CA ARG A 432 -18.70 -12.99 6.94
C ARG A 432 -17.55 -13.00 5.92
N GLY A 433 -16.32 -12.73 6.38
CA GLY A 433 -15.14 -12.81 5.50
C GLY A 433 -14.87 -14.22 5.00
N TRP A 434 -15.16 -15.24 5.82
CA TRP A 434 -15.09 -16.64 5.42
C TRP A 434 -16.06 -16.99 4.28
N GLN A 435 -17.32 -16.58 4.39
CA GLN A 435 -18.32 -16.77 3.33
C GLN A 435 -18.01 -15.95 2.07
N GLN A 436 -17.55 -14.71 2.22
CA GLN A 436 -17.12 -13.87 1.10
C GLN A 436 -15.95 -14.48 0.33
N ALA A 437 -15.09 -15.24 1.02
CA ALA A 437 -14.01 -16.02 0.40
C ALA A 437 -14.50 -17.33 -0.26
N GLY A 438 -15.80 -17.60 -0.26
CA GLY A 438 -16.43 -18.77 -0.88
C GLY A 438 -16.38 -20.04 -0.03
N TYR A 439 -16.10 -19.93 1.28
CA TYR A 439 -16.00 -21.08 2.17
C TYR A 439 -17.31 -21.32 2.94
N PRO A 440 -17.71 -22.59 3.16
CA PRO A 440 -18.99 -22.91 3.80
C PRO A 440 -18.97 -22.67 5.31
N LEU A 441 -20.12 -22.31 5.87
CA LEU A 441 -20.40 -22.42 7.30
C LEU A 441 -21.12 -23.74 7.58
N LEU A 442 -20.93 -24.26 8.79
CA LEU A 442 -21.76 -25.32 9.34
C LEU A 442 -22.97 -24.68 10.01
N ASP A 443 -24.17 -25.05 9.57
CA ASP A 443 -25.43 -24.64 10.16
C ASP A 443 -25.99 -25.78 11.02
N LYS A 444 -26.11 -25.58 12.33
CA LYS A 444 -26.70 -26.57 13.25
C LYS A 444 -28.22 -26.45 13.40
N SER A 445 -28.87 -25.52 12.70
CA SER A 445 -30.35 -25.43 12.71
C SER A 445 -31.08 -26.61 12.06
N ARG A 446 -30.36 -27.62 11.52
CA ARG A 446 -30.91 -28.90 11.02
C ARG A 446 -30.32 -30.15 11.69
N GLY A 447 -29.99 -30.07 12.97
CA GLY A 447 -29.46 -31.21 13.75
C GLY A 447 -30.31 -31.58 14.96
N ALA A 448 -31.62 -31.76 14.78
CA ALA A 448 -32.49 -32.40 15.77
C ALA A 448 -33.67 -33.10 15.07
N ALA A 449 -33.40 -34.27 14.49
CA ALA A 449 -34.42 -35.28 14.21
C ALA A 449 -33.83 -36.65 14.58
N LYS A 450 -34.19 -37.06 15.79
CA LYS A 450 -34.03 -38.36 16.48
C LYS A 450 -32.62 -38.93 16.66
#